data_AF-E2ZEB4-F1
#
_entry.id   AF-E2ZEB4-F1
#
_cell.length_a   1.000
_cell.length_b   1.000
_cell.length_c   1.000
_cell.angle_alpha   90.00
_cell.angle_beta   90.00
_cell.angle_gamma   90.00
#
_symmetry.space_group_name_H-M   'P 1'
#
loop_
_entity.id
_entity.type
_entity.pdbx_description
1 polymer ?
#
loop_
_entity_poly.entity_id
_entity_poly.type
_entity_poly.pdbx_seq_one_letter_code
_entity_poly.pdbx_strand_id
1 'polypeptide(L)'
;MRETLKGLVAAVAWSALWILPLPFGTFVSDRIFFTSLSPLLLGVLILTVPPWLRRRDMRLFGKSVYPPTGLLIYATVVALLFGTAFLGALRSTGFWQTYPSRVGVYTLWMIAVLMGQVVMGRIFFLWHDKVRKRSFSDFIDPLFYALPIPAGMSALFFFPVVKLDGVQAQETFALGLIGLFFFINTVVYFTFIIGTFAFYFYPKKETSPTLSLRMLGLVRVIFAVCLFFFVQAFVNGATGLYAFELTHLTMRNNVWVFILPALTYALFIVISIACTIGIFDLFIPFIRIKLRKKKRCL
;
A
#
# COMPACT_ATOMS: atom_id res chain seq x y z
N MET A 1 10.90 13.88 -20.90
CA MET A 1 11.45 13.71 -19.53
C MET A 1 11.73 15.05 -18.83
N ARG A 2 12.24 16.08 -19.53
CA ARG A 2 12.51 17.41 -18.94
C ARG A 2 11.25 18.19 -18.54
N GLU A 3 10.17 18.11 -19.31
CA GLU A 3 8.90 18.78 -18.98
C GLU A 3 8.17 18.14 -17.79
N THR A 4 8.33 16.82 -17.61
CA THR A 4 7.76 16.11 -16.47
C THR A 4 8.46 16.46 -15.16
N LEU A 5 9.78 16.61 -15.14
CA LEU A 5 10.52 16.94 -13.91
C LEU A 5 10.18 18.35 -13.41
N LYS A 6 10.14 19.34 -14.32
CA LYS A 6 9.73 20.72 -13.98
C LYS A 6 8.32 20.76 -13.39
N GLY A 7 7.38 19.98 -13.97
CA GLY A 7 6.02 19.84 -13.43
C GLY A 7 5.99 19.23 -12.02
N LEU A 8 6.82 18.23 -11.73
CA LEU A 8 6.91 17.62 -10.40
C LEU A 8 7.44 18.60 -9.36
N VAL A 9 8.54 19.29 -9.68
CA VAL A 9 9.12 20.30 -8.79
C VAL A 9 8.13 21.41 -8.51
N ALA A 10 7.42 21.89 -9.54
CA ALA A 10 6.38 22.89 -9.39
C ALA A 10 5.21 22.39 -8.51
N ALA A 11 4.75 21.15 -8.70
CA ALA A 11 3.69 20.57 -7.88
C ALA A 11 4.11 20.43 -6.41
N VAL A 12 5.34 20.00 -6.14
CA VAL A 12 5.87 19.93 -4.77
C VAL A 12 5.98 21.33 -4.16
N ALA A 13 6.51 22.31 -4.90
CA ALA A 13 6.64 23.68 -4.44
C ALA A 13 5.28 24.32 -4.13
N TRP A 14 4.30 24.18 -5.02
CA TRP A 14 2.94 24.66 -4.79
C TRP A 14 2.29 23.98 -3.59
N SER A 15 2.35 22.65 -3.50
CA SER A 15 1.86 21.93 -2.33
C SER A 15 2.57 22.39 -1.04
N ALA A 16 3.88 22.60 -1.09
CA ALA A 16 4.67 23.03 0.06
C ALA A 16 4.26 24.42 0.57
N LEU A 17 3.98 25.37 -0.32
CA LEU A 17 3.53 26.73 0.05
C LEU A 17 2.23 26.71 0.86
N TRP A 18 1.29 25.82 0.53
CA TRP A 18 -0.01 25.73 1.20
C TRP A 18 0.01 24.80 2.42
N ILE A 19 0.89 23.80 2.43
CA ILE A 19 0.88 22.75 3.45
C ILE A 19 1.90 23.02 4.55
N LEU A 20 3.15 23.34 4.24
CA LEU A 20 4.24 23.37 5.23
C LEU A 20 4.10 24.43 6.35
N PRO A 21 3.61 25.66 6.11
CA PRO A 21 3.61 26.69 7.14
C PRO A 21 2.88 26.31 8.43
N LEU A 22 1.74 25.61 8.31
CA LEU A 22 0.88 25.28 9.46
C LEU A 22 1.49 24.18 10.35
N PRO A 23 1.83 22.98 9.83
CA PRO A 23 2.53 21.95 10.61
C PRO A 23 3.88 22.46 11.13
N PHE A 24 4.67 23.17 10.30
CA PHE A 24 5.94 23.71 10.74
C PHE A 24 5.78 24.68 11.94
N GLY A 25 4.86 25.65 11.85
CA GLY A 25 4.61 26.60 12.94
C GLY A 25 4.15 25.91 14.22
N THR A 26 3.26 24.92 14.11
CA THR A 26 2.82 24.13 15.28
C THR A 26 3.95 23.29 15.88
N PHE A 27 4.83 22.73 15.07
CA PHE A 27 6.00 21.99 15.56
C PHE A 27 7.02 22.87 16.27
N VAL A 28 7.37 24.02 15.68
CA VAL A 28 8.39 24.94 16.20
C VAL A 28 7.97 25.60 17.51
N SER A 29 6.66 25.65 17.80
CA SER A 29 6.13 26.15 19.08
C SER A 29 6.65 25.40 20.31
N ASP A 30 7.20 24.18 20.13
CA ASP A 30 7.82 23.29 21.14
C ASP A 30 6.93 22.94 22.34
N ARG A 31 5.64 23.30 22.28
CA ARG A 31 4.64 22.90 23.25
C ARG A 31 4.16 21.50 22.90
N ILE A 32 4.27 20.57 23.86
CA ILE A 32 3.98 19.13 23.70
C ILE A 32 2.69 18.85 22.91
N PHE A 33 1.60 19.59 23.22
CA PHE A 33 0.33 19.49 22.53
C PHE A 33 0.42 19.83 21.04
N PHE A 34 1.01 20.98 20.69
CA PHE A 34 1.12 21.45 19.31
C PHE A 34 2.13 20.64 18.50
N THR A 35 3.23 20.20 19.12
CA THR A 35 4.22 19.31 18.48
C THR A 35 3.61 17.96 18.08
N SER A 36 2.69 17.43 18.90
CA SER A 36 1.96 16.19 18.61
C SER A 36 0.86 16.38 17.55
N LEU A 37 0.31 17.59 17.45
CA LEU A 37 -0.74 17.95 16.51
C LEU A 37 -0.19 18.24 15.10
N SER A 38 1.08 18.64 14.98
CA SER A 38 1.73 18.95 13.70
C SER A 38 1.67 17.81 12.66
N PRO A 39 2.05 16.55 12.96
CA PRO A 39 1.93 15.44 12.01
C PRO A 39 0.48 15.17 11.58
N LEU A 40 -0.50 15.39 12.48
CA LEU A 40 -1.91 15.24 12.18
C LEU A 40 -2.39 16.34 11.21
N LEU A 41 -2.01 17.59 11.46
CA LEU A 41 -2.27 18.70 10.55
C LEU A 41 -1.65 18.46 9.18
N LEU A 42 -0.41 17.98 9.13
CA LEU A 42 0.23 17.60 7.87
C LEU A 42 -0.61 16.55 7.14
N GLY A 43 -1.05 15.50 7.84
CA GLY A 43 -1.89 14.45 7.29
C GLY A 43 -3.21 14.97 6.71
N VAL A 44 -3.89 15.87 7.41
CA VAL A 44 -5.12 16.50 6.91
C VAL A 44 -4.85 17.36 5.69
N LEU A 45 -3.82 18.21 5.73
CA LEU A 45 -3.49 19.15 4.66
C LEU A 45 -3.02 18.42 3.40
N ILE A 46 -2.18 17.39 3.52
CA ILE A 46 -1.68 16.62 2.37
C ILE A 46 -2.77 15.75 1.73
N LEU A 47 -3.81 15.38 2.46
CA LEU A 47 -4.99 14.70 1.92
C LEU A 47 -5.98 15.66 1.24
N THR A 48 -6.00 16.94 1.59
CA THR A 48 -7.02 17.90 1.14
C THR A 48 -6.52 18.88 0.09
N VAL A 49 -5.32 19.45 0.30
CA VAL A 49 -4.75 20.49 -0.56
C VAL A 49 -4.45 19.98 -1.97
N PRO A 50 -3.78 18.82 -2.18
CA PRO A 50 -3.46 18.35 -3.53
C PRO A 50 -4.71 17.99 -4.38
N PRO A 51 -5.76 17.34 -3.85
CA PRO A 51 -7.03 17.22 -4.55
C PRO A 51 -7.69 18.56 -4.90
N TRP A 52 -7.60 19.54 -4.01
CA TRP A 52 -8.11 20.89 -4.26
C TRP A 52 -7.32 21.59 -5.37
N LEU A 53 -5.98 21.56 -5.33
CA LEU A 53 -5.10 22.09 -6.37
C LEU A 53 -5.40 21.45 -7.72
N ARG A 54 -5.57 20.12 -7.75
CA ARG A 54 -6.01 19.40 -8.95
C ARG A 54 -7.33 19.93 -9.49
N ARG A 55 -8.34 20.08 -8.63
CA ARG A 55 -9.67 20.57 -9.05
C ARG A 55 -9.59 21.98 -9.61
N ARG A 56 -8.77 22.84 -9.01
CA ARG A 56 -8.49 24.20 -9.48
C ARG A 56 -7.81 24.18 -10.85
N ASP A 57 -6.73 23.43 -11.01
CA ASP A 57 -5.96 23.37 -12.26
C ASP A 57 -6.81 22.79 -13.40
N MET A 58 -7.63 21.77 -13.14
CA MET A 58 -8.57 21.23 -14.12
C MET A 58 -9.63 22.25 -14.56
N ARG A 59 -10.09 23.13 -13.66
CA ARG A 59 -11.06 24.19 -13.98
C ARG A 59 -10.44 25.34 -14.79
N LEU A 60 -9.21 25.73 -14.46
CA LEU A 60 -8.55 26.88 -15.08
C LEU A 60 -7.85 26.54 -16.41
N PHE A 61 -7.22 25.36 -16.50
CA PHE A 61 -6.32 25.01 -17.60
C PHE A 61 -6.74 23.75 -18.37
N GLY A 62 -7.79 23.05 -17.91
CA GLY A 62 -8.25 21.78 -18.50
C GLY A 62 -7.26 20.61 -18.36
N LYS A 63 -6.09 20.84 -17.74
CA LYS A 63 -5.02 19.87 -17.51
C LYS A 63 -4.44 20.08 -16.11
N SER A 64 -4.02 18.98 -15.49
CA SER A 64 -3.42 18.99 -14.15
C SER A 64 -2.17 18.11 -14.11
N VAL A 65 -1.17 18.57 -13.38
CA VAL A 65 0.04 17.78 -13.07
C VAL A 65 -0.30 16.67 -12.07
N TYR A 66 -1.30 16.87 -11.20
CA TYR A 66 -1.76 15.89 -10.23
C TYR A 66 -2.61 14.78 -10.87
N PRO A 67 -2.38 13.50 -10.49
CA PRO A 67 -3.11 12.34 -11.01
C PRO A 67 -4.57 12.29 -10.53
N PRO A 68 -5.43 11.42 -11.12
CA PRO A 68 -6.78 11.09 -10.65
C PRO A 68 -6.93 11.09 -9.12
N THR A 69 -7.99 11.72 -8.61
CA THR A 69 -8.15 11.99 -7.17
C THR A 69 -8.10 10.72 -6.33
N GLY A 70 -8.67 9.61 -6.82
CA GLY A 70 -8.56 8.31 -6.15
C GLY A 70 -7.11 7.80 -6.05
N LEU A 71 -6.34 7.88 -7.14
CA LEU A 71 -4.92 7.50 -7.15
C LEU A 71 -4.06 8.46 -6.30
N LEU A 72 -4.43 9.74 -6.28
CA LEU A 72 -3.76 10.75 -5.45
C LEU A 72 -3.98 10.44 -3.97
N ILE A 73 -5.22 10.17 -3.53
CA ILE A 73 -5.52 9.81 -2.14
C ILE A 73 -4.79 8.52 -1.76
N TYR A 74 -4.85 7.49 -2.61
CA TYR A 74 -4.13 6.24 -2.39
C TYR A 74 -2.62 6.46 -2.21
N ALA A 75 -1.98 7.21 -3.12
CA ALA A 75 -0.58 7.60 -3.02
C ALA A 75 -0.26 8.39 -1.76
N THR A 76 -1.18 9.25 -1.33
CA THR A 76 -1.03 10.05 -0.12
C THR A 76 -1.02 9.17 1.12
N VAL A 77 -1.96 8.22 1.22
CA VAL A 77 -2.02 7.29 2.35
C VAL A 77 -0.75 6.45 2.42
N VAL A 78 -0.30 5.89 1.29
CA VAL A 78 0.95 5.12 1.23
C VAL A 78 2.15 5.97 1.65
N ALA A 79 2.31 7.16 1.06
CA ALA A 79 3.42 8.06 1.40
C ALA A 79 3.40 8.50 2.87
N LEU A 80 2.21 8.72 3.43
CA LEU A 80 2.04 9.07 4.84
C LEU A 80 2.46 7.91 5.74
N LEU A 81 2.01 6.68 5.49
CA LEU A 81 2.35 5.52 6.32
C LEU A 81 3.85 5.26 6.37
N PHE A 82 4.52 5.24 5.21
CA PHE A 82 5.98 5.09 5.17
C PHE A 82 6.70 6.31 5.73
N GLY A 83 6.18 7.52 5.47
CA GLY A 83 6.70 8.75 6.02
C GLY A 83 6.67 8.76 7.54
N THR A 84 5.54 8.44 8.16
CA THR A 84 5.38 8.43 9.61
C THR A 84 6.23 7.34 10.28
N ALA A 85 6.34 6.15 9.67
CA ALA A 85 7.27 5.12 10.10
C ALA A 85 8.72 5.65 10.13
N PHE A 86 9.14 6.29 9.03
CA PHE A 86 10.47 6.88 8.93
C PHE A 86 10.70 8.03 9.93
N LEU A 87 9.67 8.84 10.22
CA LEU A 87 9.75 9.86 11.27
C LEU A 87 9.96 9.23 12.65
N GLY A 88 9.24 8.14 12.94
CA GLY A 88 9.47 7.33 14.14
C GLY A 88 10.93 6.90 14.26
N ALA A 89 11.53 6.52 13.13
CA ALA A 89 12.94 6.17 13.06
C ALA A 89 13.88 7.30 13.35
N LEU A 90 13.66 8.45 12.71
CA LEU A 90 14.47 9.63 12.95
C LEU A 90 14.41 10.08 14.42
N ARG A 91 13.24 9.99 15.06
CA ARG A 91 13.04 10.30 16.49
C ARG A 91 13.90 9.48 17.44
N SER A 92 14.24 8.26 17.06
CA SER A 92 15.08 7.35 17.86
C SER A 92 16.58 7.65 17.77
N THR A 93 17.00 8.54 16.86
CA THR A 93 18.41 8.86 16.62
C THR A 93 18.90 10.03 17.47
N GLY A 94 20.22 10.14 17.65
CA GLY A 94 20.85 11.29 18.32
C GLY A 94 20.56 12.64 17.65
N PHE A 95 20.27 12.64 16.34
CA PHE A 95 19.90 13.85 15.59
C PHE A 95 18.57 14.46 16.03
N TRP A 96 17.71 13.74 16.74
CA TRP A 96 16.44 14.28 17.23
C TRP A 96 16.59 15.05 18.56
N GLN A 97 17.72 14.86 19.25
CA GLN A 97 17.91 15.33 20.62
C GLN A 97 18.13 16.85 20.68
N THR A 98 18.90 17.43 19.75
CA THR A 98 19.12 18.88 19.72
C THR A 98 18.01 19.59 18.96
N TYR A 99 17.56 20.74 19.47
CA TYR A 99 16.43 21.48 18.89
C TYR A 99 16.68 21.92 17.43
N PRO A 100 17.84 22.49 17.05
CA PRO A 100 18.08 22.93 15.67
C PRO A 100 18.06 21.77 14.66
N SER A 101 18.66 20.63 15.01
CA SER A 101 18.64 19.46 14.13
C SER A 101 17.25 18.85 14.05
N ARG A 102 16.48 18.83 15.15
CA ARG A 102 15.10 18.36 15.19
C ARG A 102 14.22 19.15 14.22
N VAL A 103 14.29 20.49 14.25
CA VAL A 103 13.55 21.37 13.34
C VAL A 103 13.97 21.14 11.89
N GLY A 104 15.27 21.07 11.62
CA GLY A 104 15.80 20.80 10.29
C GLY A 104 15.34 19.45 9.72
N VAL A 105 15.51 18.37 10.50
CA VAL A 105 15.11 17.01 10.13
C VAL A 105 13.60 16.91 9.95
N TYR A 106 12.80 17.54 10.81
CA TYR A 106 11.35 17.56 10.67
C TYR A 106 10.89 18.29 9.40
N THR A 107 11.54 19.39 9.05
CA THR A 107 11.26 20.13 7.81
C THR A 107 11.59 19.30 6.59
N LEU A 108 12.77 18.67 6.56
CA LEU A 108 13.16 17.75 5.49
C LEU A 108 12.20 16.57 5.37
N TRP A 109 11.74 16.04 6.50
CA TRP A 109 10.74 14.98 6.53
C TRP A 109 9.43 15.42 5.88
N MET A 110 8.88 16.59 6.23
CA MET A 110 7.63 17.07 5.62
C MET A 110 7.77 17.24 4.09
N ILE A 111 8.90 17.78 3.63
CA ILE A 111 9.19 17.92 2.20
C ILE A 111 9.30 16.53 1.54
N ALA A 112 9.98 15.58 2.20
CA ALA A 112 10.10 14.20 1.71
C ALA A 112 8.74 13.50 1.56
N VAL A 113 7.82 13.69 2.51
CA VAL A 113 6.46 13.14 2.43
C VAL A 113 5.68 13.76 1.26
N LEU A 114 5.79 15.07 1.04
CA LEU A 114 5.18 15.75 -0.12
C LEU A 114 5.76 15.25 -1.45
N MET A 115 7.09 15.10 -1.54
CA MET A 115 7.74 14.51 -2.70
C MET A 115 7.27 13.07 -2.93
N GLY A 116 7.20 12.27 -1.86
CA GLY A 116 6.73 10.89 -1.89
C GLY A 116 5.30 10.79 -2.44
N GLN A 117 4.38 11.64 -1.99
CA GLN A 117 3.01 11.68 -2.50
C GLN A 117 2.97 11.94 -4.01
N VAL A 118 3.72 12.93 -4.49
CA VAL A 118 3.74 13.33 -5.91
C VAL A 118 4.38 12.25 -6.78
N VAL A 119 5.50 11.67 -6.33
CA VAL A 119 6.22 10.60 -7.03
C VAL A 119 5.38 9.32 -7.08
N MET A 120 4.84 8.86 -5.94
CA MET A 120 3.99 7.68 -5.87
C MET A 120 2.72 7.85 -6.69
N GLY A 121 2.08 9.03 -6.62
CA GLY A 121 0.89 9.33 -7.42
C GLY A 121 1.16 9.25 -8.92
N ARG A 122 2.36 9.65 -9.36
CA ARG A 122 2.80 9.53 -10.75
C ARG A 122 3.13 8.10 -11.14
N ILE A 123 3.80 7.34 -10.27
CA ILE A 123 4.07 5.93 -10.49
C ILE A 123 2.75 5.19 -10.69
N PHE A 124 1.78 5.36 -9.78
CA PHE A 124 0.47 4.72 -9.89
C PHE A 124 -0.34 5.20 -11.11
N PHE A 125 -0.22 6.47 -11.49
CA PHE A 125 -0.87 6.97 -12.70
C PHE A 125 -0.27 6.38 -13.98
N LEU A 126 1.07 6.39 -14.10
CA LEU A 126 1.76 5.81 -15.25
C LEU A 126 1.49 4.31 -15.34
N TRP A 127 1.45 3.64 -14.20
CA TRP A 127 1.09 2.24 -14.09
C TRP A 127 -0.32 1.99 -14.63
N HIS A 128 -1.32 2.70 -14.09
CA HIS A 128 -2.72 2.55 -14.45
C HIS A 128 -2.99 2.87 -15.93
N ASP A 129 -2.29 3.86 -16.50
CA ASP A 129 -2.53 4.35 -17.87
C ASP A 129 -1.76 3.55 -18.95
N LYS A 130 -0.53 3.10 -18.66
CA LYS A 130 0.36 2.46 -19.66
C LYS A 130 0.43 0.94 -19.60
N VAL A 131 0.27 0.31 -18.43
CA VAL A 131 0.58 -1.12 -18.26
C VAL A 131 -0.65 -2.03 -18.40
N ARG A 132 -1.87 -1.53 -18.19
CA ARG A 132 -3.13 -2.26 -18.45
C ARG A 132 -3.33 -2.77 -19.88
N LYS A 133 -2.46 -2.40 -20.81
CA LYS A 133 -2.45 -2.89 -22.19
C LYS A 133 -1.58 -4.15 -22.41
N ARG A 134 -0.91 -4.67 -21.38
CA ARG A 134 0.02 -5.81 -21.49
C ARG A 134 -0.49 -7.03 -20.72
N SER A 135 -0.17 -8.23 -21.22
CA SER A 135 -0.57 -9.52 -20.62
C SER A 135 -0.09 -9.74 -19.17
N PHE A 136 0.92 -9.00 -18.71
CA PHE A 136 1.42 -9.04 -17.33
C PHE A 136 0.60 -8.22 -16.33
N SER A 137 -0.38 -7.43 -16.78
CA SER A 137 -1.24 -6.62 -15.91
C SER A 137 -1.94 -7.46 -14.86
N ASP A 138 -2.36 -8.68 -15.21
CA ASP A 138 -3.09 -9.56 -14.30
C ASP A 138 -2.29 -10.02 -13.09
N PHE A 139 -0.96 -9.99 -13.16
CA PHE A 139 -0.08 -10.35 -12.04
C PHE A 139 0.29 -9.14 -11.20
N ILE A 140 0.57 -8.01 -11.85
CA ILE A 140 1.18 -6.87 -11.18
C ILE A 140 0.13 -5.90 -10.64
N ASP A 141 -1.02 -5.72 -11.30
CA ASP A 141 -2.11 -4.87 -10.79
C ASP A 141 -2.56 -5.28 -9.38
N PRO A 142 -2.78 -6.58 -9.09
CA PRO A 142 -3.15 -7.01 -7.75
C PRO A 142 -2.12 -6.64 -6.68
N LEU A 143 -0.83 -6.69 -7.01
CA LEU A 143 0.25 -6.34 -6.08
C LEU A 143 0.21 -4.85 -5.72
N PHE A 144 0.04 -4.00 -6.72
CA PHE A 144 0.03 -2.55 -6.55
C PHE A 144 -1.21 -2.04 -5.82
N TYR A 145 -2.33 -2.77 -5.84
CA TYR A 145 -3.51 -2.42 -5.05
C TYR A 145 -3.48 -3.00 -3.64
N ALA A 146 -3.05 -4.26 -3.49
CA ALA A 146 -3.17 -4.98 -2.24
C ALA A 146 -2.05 -4.68 -1.24
N LEU A 147 -0.80 -4.51 -1.68
CA LEU A 147 0.36 -4.57 -0.79
C LEU A 147 0.83 -3.24 -0.17
N PRO A 148 0.81 -2.09 -0.88
CA PRO A 148 1.44 -0.87 -0.37
C PRO A 148 0.90 -0.36 0.97
N ILE A 149 -0.42 -0.46 1.20
CA ILE A 149 -1.05 -0.01 2.46
C ILE A 149 -0.71 -0.95 3.62
N PRO A 150 -0.94 -2.28 3.52
CA PRO A 150 -0.53 -3.20 4.58
C PRO A 150 0.98 -3.14 4.88
N ALA A 151 1.84 -2.98 3.86
CA ALA A 151 3.28 -2.80 4.05
C ALA A 151 3.63 -1.47 4.73
N GLY A 152 2.92 -0.39 4.41
CA GLY A 152 3.08 0.88 5.11
C GLY A 152 2.61 0.80 6.57
N MET A 153 1.54 0.06 6.85
CA MET A 153 1.07 -0.18 8.21
C MET A 153 2.06 -1.01 9.02
N SER A 154 2.65 -2.06 8.44
CA SER A 154 3.68 -2.83 9.12
C SER A 154 4.94 -1.99 9.38
N ALA A 155 5.33 -1.12 8.44
CA ALA A 155 6.39 -0.16 8.68
C ALA A 155 6.02 0.78 9.86
N LEU A 156 4.80 1.31 9.89
CA LEU A 156 4.38 2.24 10.93
C LEU A 156 4.37 1.62 12.34
N PHE A 157 3.88 0.38 12.48
CA PHE A 157 3.74 -0.26 13.79
C PHE A 157 5.02 -0.93 14.28
N PHE A 158 5.89 -1.39 13.38
CA PHE A 158 7.05 -2.19 13.75
C PHE A 158 8.41 -1.58 13.39
N PHE A 159 8.45 -0.43 12.72
CA PHE A 159 9.69 0.25 12.36
C PHE A 159 9.70 1.72 12.83
N PRO A 160 10.56 2.10 13.80
CA PRO A 160 11.37 1.30 14.71
C PRO A 160 10.70 1.05 16.05
N VAL A 161 10.89 -0.16 16.58
CA VAL A 161 10.41 -0.56 17.91
C VAL A 161 11.18 0.17 19.00
N VAL A 162 10.41 0.60 20.01
CA VAL A 162 10.81 1.06 21.33
C VAL A 162 11.93 0.18 21.86
N LYS A 163 13.10 0.74 22.20
CA LYS A 163 14.17 -0.02 22.84
C LYS A 163 13.62 -0.64 24.14
N LEU A 164 13.43 -1.95 24.16
CA LEU A 164 13.05 -2.72 25.35
C LEU A 164 14.31 -3.09 26.16
N ASP A 165 15.26 -2.17 26.28
CA ASP A 165 16.45 -2.39 27.09
C ASP A 165 16.05 -2.29 28.56
N GLY A 166 15.93 -3.44 29.25
CA GLY A 166 16.00 -3.51 30.71
C GLY A 166 14.76 -3.94 31.51
N VAL A 167 13.73 -4.57 30.91
CA VAL A 167 12.56 -5.03 31.70
C VAL A 167 12.18 -6.49 31.45
N GLN A 168 12.83 -7.40 32.18
CA GLN A 168 12.62 -8.85 32.09
C GLN A 168 11.20 -9.32 32.47
N ALA A 169 10.40 -8.52 33.20
CA ALA A 169 9.00 -8.85 33.52
C ALA A 169 7.97 -8.26 32.51
N GLN A 170 8.40 -7.36 31.63
CA GLN A 170 7.56 -6.68 30.65
C GLN A 170 7.68 -7.32 29.24
N GLU A 171 8.59 -8.28 29.09
CA GLU A 171 8.81 -9.06 27.88
C GLU A 171 7.53 -9.81 27.47
N THR A 172 6.84 -10.49 28.38
CA THR A 172 5.62 -11.26 28.03
C THR A 172 4.46 -10.35 27.57
N PHE A 173 4.31 -9.17 28.18
CA PHE A 173 3.28 -8.21 27.79
C PHE A 173 3.62 -7.50 26.47
N ALA A 174 4.88 -7.09 26.29
CA ALA A 174 5.36 -6.49 25.05
C ALA A 174 5.28 -7.50 23.88
N LEU A 175 5.66 -8.76 24.12
CA LEU A 175 5.50 -9.86 23.17
C LEU A 175 4.03 -10.09 22.82
N GLY A 176 3.13 -10.06 23.81
CA GLY A 176 1.69 -10.15 23.59
C GLY A 176 1.14 -9.01 22.71
N LEU A 177 1.57 -7.77 22.95
CA LEU A 177 1.19 -6.61 22.14
C LEU A 177 1.76 -6.70 20.71
N ILE A 178 3.03 -7.09 20.54
CA ILE A 178 3.65 -7.30 19.23
C ILE A 178 2.90 -8.39 18.46
N GLY A 179 2.52 -9.49 19.14
CA GLY A 179 1.68 -10.54 18.57
C GLY A 179 0.30 -10.04 18.12
N LEU A 180 -0.36 -9.21 18.94
CA LEU A 180 -1.66 -8.61 18.59
C LEU A 180 -1.54 -7.69 17.37
N PHE A 181 -0.54 -6.80 17.33
CA PHE A 181 -0.31 -5.94 16.17
C PHE A 181 0.01 -6.76 14.91
N PHE A 182 0.79 -7.84 15.04
CA PHE A 182 1.11 -8.72 13.92
C PHE A 182 -0.13 -9.41 13.38
N PHE A 183 -1.02 -9.87 14.27
CA PHE A 183 -2.30 -10.45 13.90
C PHE A 183 -3.19 -9.43 13.17
N ILE A 184 -3.37 -8.23 13.73
CA ILE A 184 -4.16 -7.15 13.11
C ILE A 184 -3.60 -6.80 11.72
N ASN A 185 -2.28 -6.66 11.61
CA ASN A 185 -1.63 -6.39 10.32
C ASN A 185 -1.85 -7.54 9.32
N THR A 186 -1.80 -8.79 9.76
CA THR A 186 -2.09 -9.96 8.91
C THR A 186 -3.53 -9.93 8.40
N VAL A 187 -4.50 -9.58 9.26
CA VAL A 187 -5.91 -9.39 8.86
C VAL A 187 -6.04 -8.26 7.83
N VAL A 188 -5.28 -7.17 7.99
CA VAL A 188 -5.24 -6.07 7.02
C VAL A 188 -4.69 -6.56 5.67
N TYR A 189 -3.57 -7.29 5.65
CA TYR A 189 -3.05 -7.93 4.42
C TYR A 189 -4.14 -8.77 3.73
N PHE A 190 -4.79 -9.68 4.46
CA PHE A 190 -5.83 -10.53 3.88
C PHE A 190 -7.02 -9.74 3.35
N THR A 191 -7.46 -8.71 4.07
CA THR A 191 -8.59 -7.86 3.64
C THR A 191 -8.29 -7.17 2.31
N PHE A 192 -7.09 -6.59 2.17
CA PHE A 192 -6.67 -5.93 0.93
C PHE A 192 -6.46 -6.92 -0.21
N ILE A 193 -5.89 -8.11 0.05
CA ILE A 193 -5.67 -9.14 -0.98
C ILE A 193 -6.99 -9.70 -1.48
N ILE A 194 -7.88 -10.11 -0.58
CA ILE A 194 -9.21 -10.64 -0.92
C ILE A 194 -10.02 -9.56 -1.61
N GLY A 195 -10.03 -8.33 -1.08
CA GLY A 195 -10.70 -7.20 -1.71
C GLY A 195 -10.19 -6.96 -3.12
N THR A 196 -8.87 -7.03 -3.33
CA THR A 196 -8.28 -6.88 -4.66
C THR A 196 -8.70 -8.01 -5.60
N PHE A 197 -8.70 -9.27 -5.17
CA PHE A 197 -9.22 -10.36 -6.00
C PHE A 197 -10.70 -10.19 -6.32
N ALA A 198 -11.50 -9.79 -5.34
CA ALA A 198 -12.93 -9.59 -5.50
C ALA A 198 -13.26 -8.46 -6.47
N PHE A 199 -12.58 -7.30 -6.38
CA PHE A 199 -12.88 -6.13 -7.20
C PHE A 199 -12.14 -6.11 -8.55
N TYR A 200 -10.90 -6.59 -8.60
CA TYR A 200 -10.10 -6.58 -9.83
C TYR A 200 -10.55 -7.66 -10.80
N PHE A 201 -10.72 -8.90 -10.33
CA PHE A 201 -11.16 -10.02 -11.17
C PHE A 201 -12.68 -10.17 -11.24
N TYR A 202 -13.45 -9.19 -10.71
CA TYR A 202 -14.91 -9.23 -10.78
C TYR A 202 -15.39 -9.30 -12.24
N PRO A 203 -16.29 -10.24 -12.59
CA PRO A 203 -16.82 -10.35 -13.94
C PRO A 203 -17.81 -9.21 -14.23
N LYS A 204 -17.30 -8.11 -14.79
CA LYS A 204 -18.12 -6.96 -15.20
C LYS A 204 -19.11 -7.34 -16.30
N LYS A 205 -20.23 -6.63 -16.34
CA LYS A 205 -21.29 -6.87 -17.34
C LYS A 205 -20.79 -6.70 -18.78
N GLU A 206 -19.84 -5.80 -18.97
CA GLU A 206 -19.23 -5.46 -20.27
C GLU A 206 -18.33 -6.58 -20.81
N THR A 207 -17.54 -7.23 -19.95
CA THR A 207 -16.62 -8.30 -20.34
C THR A 207 -17.26 -9.69 -20.32
N SER A 208 -18.26 -9.91 -19.46
CA SER A 208 -18.98 -11.18 -19.34
C SER A 208 -20.49 -10.93 -19.48
N PRO A 209 -21.03 -10.93 -20.72
CA PRO A 209 -22.43 -10.56 -20.96
C PRO A 209 -23.43 -11.61 -20.46
N THR A 210 -23.09 -12.90 -20.48
CA THR A 210 -23.99 -13.98 -20.05
C THR A 210 -23.86 -14.31 -18.56
N LEU A 211 -24.98 -14.73 -17.95
CA LEU A 211 -25.02 -15.12 -16.54
C LEU A 211 -24.09 -16.31 -16.22
N SER A 212 -23.96 -17.26 -17.15
CA SER A 212 -23.04 -18.40 -17.02
C SER A 212 -21.56 -18.00 -16.96
N LEU A 213 -21.14 -17.02 -17.78
CA LEU A 213 -19.77 -16.50 -17.76
C LEU A 213 -19.49 -15.69 -16.49
N ARG A 214 -20.49 -14.99 -15.96
CA ARG A 214 -20.37 -14.29 -14.67
C ARG A 214 -20.24 -15.27 -13.50
N MET A 215 -21.04 -16.34 -13.47
CA MET A 215 -20.91 -17.37 -12.45
C MET A 215 -19.54 -18.05 -12.51
N LEU A 216 -19.04 -18.36 -13.70
CA LEU A 216 -17.69 -18.94 -13.87
C LEU A 216 -16.60 -17.95 -13.41
N GLY A 217 -16.75 -16.66 -13.71
CA GLY A 217 -15.85 -15.61 -13.20
C GLY A 217 -15.84 -15.52 -11.68
N LEU A 218 -17.01 -15.61 -11.02
CA LEU A 218 -17.09 -15.63 -9.55
C LEU A 218 -16.43 -16.89 -8.96
N VAL A 219 -16.66 -18.06 -9.56
CA VAL A 219 -15.99 -19.31 -9.13
C VAL A 219 -14.48 -19.18 -9.27
N ARG A 220 -13.97 -18.54 -10.34
CA ARG A 220 -12.54 -18.26 -10.51
C ARG A 220 -11.98 -17.38 -9.38
N VAL A 221 -12.72 -16.35 -8.96
CA VAL A 221 -12.32 -15.49 -7.84
C VAL A 221 -12.28 -16.27 -6.52
N ILE A 222 -13.32 -17.04 -6.21
CA ILE A 222 -13.37 -17.88 -5.01
C ILE A 222 -12.19 -18.86 -5.00
N PHE A 223 -11.95 -19.50 -6.15
CA PHE A 223 -10.83 -20.43 -6.30
C PHE A 223 -9.47 -19.75 -6.08
N ALA A 224 -9.25 -18.55 -6.63
CA ALA A 224 -8.01 -17.79 -6.41
C ALA A 224 -7.79 -17.46 -4.92
N VAL A 225 -8.85 -17.09 -4.19
CA VAL A 225 -8.78 -16.84 -2.74
C VAL A 225 -8.45 -18.13 -1.98
N CYS A 226 -9.11 -19.25 -2.29
CA CYS A 226 -8.79 -20.53 -1.66
C CYS A 226 -7.35 -20.97 -1.94
N LEU A 227 -6.87 -20.77 -3.17
CA LEU A 227 -5.51 -21.12 -3.56
C LEU A 227 -4.49 -20.24 -2.83
N PHE A 228 -4.79 -18.96 -2.62
CA PHE A 228 -3.96 -18.07 -1.81
C PHE A 228 -3.80 -18.58 -0.38
N PHE A 229 -4.92 -18.89 0.31
CA PHE A 229 -4.85 -19.46 1.65
C PHE A 229 -4.13 -20.81 1.68
N PHE A 230 -4.32 -21.65 0.66
CA PHE A 230 -3.62 -22.93 0.55
C PHE A 230 -2.11 -22.75 0.41
N VAL A 231 -1.64 -21.91 -0.51
CA VAL A 231 -0.20 -21.65 -0.73
C VAL A 231 0.43 -21.08 0.53
N GLN A 232 -0.23 -20.11 1.16
CA GLN A 232 0.23 -19.47 2.38
C GLN A 232 0.31 -20.47 3.55
N ALA A 233 -0.74 -21.27 3.77
CA ALA A 233 -0.74 -22.31 4.80
C ALA A 233 0.32 -23.38 4.56
N PHE A 234 0.49 -23.82 3.31
CA PHE A 234 1.49 -24.80 2.91
C PHE A 234 2.92 -24.30 3.18
N VAL A 235 3.25 -23.10 2.71
CA VAL A 235 4.58 -22.50 2.91
C VAL A 235 4.84 -22.27 4.39
N ASN A 236 3.86 -21.75 5.12
CA ASN A 236 4.01 -21.53 6.55
C ASN A 236 4.21 -22.85 7.32
N GLY A 237 3.47 -23.91 6.98
CA GLY A 237 3.63 -25.23 7.58
C GLY A 237 4.99 -25.87 7.29
N ALA A 238 5.54 -25.65 6.10
CA ALA A 238 6.85 -26.20 5.71
C ALA A 238 8.05 -25.42 6.27
N THR A 239 7.93 -24.11 6.48
CA THR A 239 9.06 -23.22 6.77
C THR A 239 8.99 -22.52 8.12
N GLY A 240 7.83 -22.50 8.78
CA GLY A 240 7.62 -21.69 9.99
C GLY A 240 7.71 -20.18 9.75
N LEU A 241 7.43 -19.71 8.52
CA LEU A 241 7.60 -18.32 8.09
C LEU A 241 6.99 -17.30 9.07
N TYR A 242 5.77 -17.52 9.57
CA TYR A 242 5.13 -16.59 10.50
C TYR A 242 5.77 -16.56 11.87
N ALA A 243 6.24 -17.71 12.36
CA ALA A 243 7.01 -17.75 13.59
C ALA A 243 8.30 -16.94 13.39
N PHE A 244 8.98 -17.06 12.25
CA PHE A 244 10.16 -16.28 11.92
C PHE A 244 9.87 -14.77 11.82
N GLU A 245 8.84 -14.36 11.07
CA GLU A 245 8.45 -12.96 10.92
C GLU A 245 8.09 -12.33 12.29
N LEU A 246 7.34 -13.05 13.12
CA LEU A 246 6.90 -12.60 14.43
C LEU A 246 8.02 -12.57 15.47
N THR A 247 8.97 -13.50 15.44
CA THR A 247 9.98 -13.62 16.51
C THR A 247 11.30 -12.95 16.18
N HIS A 248 11.72 -12.99 14.92
CA HIS A 248 13.06 -12.54 14.52
C HIS A 248 13.05 -11.15 13.90
N LEU A 249 12.03 -10.81 13.12
CA LEU A 249 12.00 -9.53 12.42
C LEU A 249 11.46 -8.43 13.31
N THR A 250 10.24 -8.59 13.84
CA THR A 250 9.54 -7.53 14.60
C THR A 250 10.30 -7.14 15.87
N MET A 251 11.06 -8.06 16.48
CA MET A 251 11.83 -7.79 17.70
C MET A 251 13.16 -7.06 17.46
N ARG A 252 13.76 -7.16 16.27
CA ARG A 252 15.14 -6.68 16.01
C ARG A 252 15.21 -5.31 15.35
N ASN A 253 14.11 -4.58 15.30
CA ASN A 253 14.05 -3.24 14.70
C ASN A 253 14.69 -3.20 13.29
N ASN A 254 14.18 -4.04 12.40
CA ASN A 254 14.78 -4.25 11.09
C ASN A 254 13.84 -3.79 9.97
N VAL A 255 14.38 -3.16 8.94
CA VAL A 255 13.62 -2.78 7.73
C VAL A 255 12.96 -4.01 7.07
N TRP A 256 13.54 -5.20 7.27
CA TRP A 256 12.98 -6.46 6.81
C TRP A 256 11.58 -6.79 7.36
N VAL A 257 11.15 -6.15 8.46
CA VAL A 257 9.82 -6.39 9.08
C VAL A 257 8.65 -6.09 8.15
N PHE A 258 8.83 -5.17 7.20
CA PHE A 258 7.78 -4.85 6.23
C PHE A 258 8.15 -5.23 4.80
N ILE A 259 9.45 -5.35 4.48
CA ILE A 259 9.89 -5.80 3.16
C ILE A 259 9.61 -7.29 2.96
N LEU A 260 9.98 -8.14 3.94
CA LEU A 260 9.84 -9.59 3.77
C LEU A 260 8.36 -10.00 3.66
N PRO A 261 7.45 -9.57 4.54
CA PRO A 261 6.02 -9.87 4.38
C PRO A 261 5.46 -9.38 3.03
N ALA A 262 5.84 -8.17 2.59
CA ALA A 262 5.39 -7.66 1.30
C ALA A 262 5.85 -8.56 0.13
N LEU A 263 7.09 -9.05 0.17
CA LEU A 263 7.62 -9.96 -0.85
C LEU A 263 6.97 -11.35 -0.78
N THR A 264 6.78 -11.91 0.41
CA THR A 264 6.17 -13.23 0.58
C THR A 264 4.71 -13.22 0.13
N TYR A 265 3.92 -12.22 0.54
CA TYR A 265 2.56 -12.04 0.05
C TYR A 265 2.49 -11.74 -1.45
N ALA A 266 3.46 -11.01 -2.01
CA ALA A 266 3.53 -10.81 -3.46
C ALA A 266 3.71 -12.14 -4.20
N LEU A 267 4.62 -12.99 -3.73
CA LEU A 267 4.84 -14.31 -4.31
C LEU A 267 3.59 -15.19 -4.19
N PHE A 268 2.93 -15.19 -3.03
CA PHE A 268 1.70 -15.97 -2.84
C PHE A 268 0.60 -15.51 -3.82
N ILE A 269 0.39 -14.20 -3.97
CA ILE A 269 -0.57 -13.64 -4.94
C ILE A 269 -0.24 -14.09 -6.37
N VAL A 270 1.03 -13.96 -6.78
CA VAL A 270 1.47 -14.32 -8.14
C VAL A 270 1.26 -15.81 -8.40
N ILE A 271 1.65 -16.69 -7.47
CA ILE A 271 1.46 -18.14 -7.59
C ILE A 271 -0.03 -18.47 -7.68
N SER A 272 -0.87 -17.88 -6.82
CA SER A 272 -2.32 -18.12 -6.84
C SER A 272 -2.97 -17.71 -8.16
N ILE A 273 -2.59 -16.55 -8.70
CA ILE A 273 -3.08 -16.08 -10.00
C ILE A 273 -2.59 -17.01 -11.11
N ALA A 274 -1.30 -17.39 -11.11
CA ALA A 274 -0.72 -18.27 -12.13
C ALA A 274 -1.43 -19.62 -12.17
N CYS A 275 -1.62 -20.27 -11.02
CA CYS A 275 -2.34 -21.54 -10.93
C CYS A 275 -3.81 -21.40 -11.34
N THR A 276 -4.46 -20.30 -10.95
CA THR A 276 -5.85 -20.04 -11.35
C THR A 276 -5.97 -19.86 -12.85
N ILE A 277 -5.09 -19.10 -13.49
CA ILE A 277 -5.05 -18.95 -14.95
C ILE A 277 -4.80 -20.30 -15.61
N GLY A 278 -3.76 -21.02 -15.19
CA GLY A 278 -3.39 -22.32 -15.77
C GLY A 278 -4.53 -23.35 -15.71
N ILE A 279 -5.22 -23.46 -14.58
CA ILE A 279 -6.35 -24.38 -14.42
C ILE A 279 -7.52 -23.94 -15.30
N PHE A 280 -7.93 -22.68 -15.23
CA PHE A 280 -9.11 -22.23 -15.98
C PHE A 280 -8.86 -22.19 -17.49
N ASP A 281 -7.66 -21.85 -17.96
CA ASP A 281 -7.32 -21.86 -19.39
C ASP A 281 -7.22 -23.28 -19.96
N LEU A 282 -6.90 -24.30 -19.14
CA LEU A 282 -7.01 -25.71 -19.53
C LEU A 282 -8.47 -26.20 -19.58
N PHE A 283 -9.34 -25.76 -18.67
CA PHE A 283 -10.71 -26.24 -18.56
C PHE A 283 -11.72 -25.49 -19.47
N ILE A 284 -11.51 -24.21 -19.78
CA ILE A 284 -12.40 -23.38 -20.61
C ILE A 284 -12.58 -23.90 -22.05
N PRO A 285 -11.53 -24.40 -22.75
CA PRO A 285 -11.69 -25.04 -24.06
C PRO A 285 -12.65 -26.24 -23.99
N PHE A 286 -12.54 -27.06 -22.95
CA PHE A 286 -13.36 -28.25 -22.75
C PHE A 286 -14.84 -27.89 -22.52
N ILE A 287 -15.09 -26.83 -21.75
CA ILE A 287 -16.44 -26.31 -21.47
C ILE A 287 -17.04 -25.63 -22.72
N ARG A 288 -16.26 -24.86 -23.50
CA ARG A 288 -16.70 -24.27 -24.78
C ARG A 288 -17.07 -25.33 -25.81
N ILE A 289 -16.33 -26.43 -25.87
CA ILE A 289 -16.64 -27.57 -26.77
C ILE A 289 -17.96 -28.23 -26.34
N LYS A 290 -18.19 -28.44 -25.04
CA LYS A 290 -19.44 -29.01 -24.51
C LYS A 290 -20.66 -28.10 -24.75
N LEU A 291 -20.51 -26.78 -24.57
CA LEU A 291 -21.58 -25.80 -24.83
C LEU A 291 -21.88 -25.62 -26.32
N ARG A 292 -20.88 -25.71 -27.21
CA ARG A 292 -21.11 -25.73 -28.67
C ARG A 292 -21.84 -26.99 -29.14
N LYS A 293 -21.54 -28.17 -28.55
CA LYS A 293 -22.27 -29.41 -28.85
C LYS A 293 -23.76 -29.30 -28.45
N LYS A 294 -24.06 -28.67 -27.31
CA LYS A 294 -25.46 -28.51 -26.84
C LYS A 294 -26.31 -27.57 -27.72
N LYS A 295 -25.69 -26.65 -28.46
CA LYS A 295 -26.37 -25.75 -29.42
C LYS A 295 -26.56 -26.33 -30.84
N ARG A 296 -25.95 -27.47 -31.16
CA ARG A 296 -26.15 -28.17 -32.46
C ARG A 296 -27.13 -29.33 -32.37
N CYS A 297 -27.68 -29.61 -31.19
CA CYS A 297 -28.65 -30.68 -30.93
C CYS A 297 -30.04 -30.14 -30.52
N LEU A 298 -30.29 -28.86 -30.77
CA LEU A 298 -31.59 -28.19 -30.76
C LEU A 298 -31.76 -27.53 -32.13
#